data_AF-A0A3C0YD45-F1
#
_entry.id   AF-A0A3C0YD45-F1
#
_cell.length_a   1.000
_cell.length_b   1.000
_cell.length_c   1.000
_cell.angle_alpha   90.00
_cell.angle_beta   90.00
_cell.angle_gamma   90.00
#
_symmetry.space_group_name_H-M   'P 1'
#
loop_
_entity.id
_entity.type
_entity.pdbx_description
1 polymer ?
#
loop_
_entity_poly.entity_id
_entity_poly.type
_entity_poly.pdbx_seq_one_letter_code
_entity_poly.pdbx_strand_id
1 'polypeptide(L)'
;MLRFSMSKSSKAETTPAGASTVKTSPAKAAEAHPLDGLTGGAFSAPTSGERTARIRQWLATEPSAEQMAEVFKDLANRDKGAAKPLKEKLDEIKRSKGQEAVAAEWAGKAQGLLALPKLNLADALAWQRDAAKAGAPLSREPLADLKVQLTERVKTIEDLQHRTQVQREAAVLIAQRLEVLSIKPLRDAQAVLETLRADVAHWQAQADELTMDANWASVDGKFPPLLDASRGQLLAVWDAFQGALAIAVKAAGDAAAPLPAVPVWADELRAARGVASPKGEGIGEQPARAPKAKIDPAVLKEMREKSAAIVQEALAKLEYEVTEGHGKATPKVAADLRHALKEHIRNIDSKLEAAAHAALTAAGELEGWQRWRADQIREELVVKAEALVAKPMGGRKQQDALRVMREQWKTSDQGGTPNHALWKRFDDACNEAHKVV
;
A
#
# COMPACT_ATOMS: atom_id res chain seq x y z
N MET A 1 19.22 -65.63 29.51
CA MET A 1 20.68 -65.75 29.28
C MET A 1 21.37 -65.03 30.45
N LEU A 2 21.74 -65.70 31.55
CA LEU A 2 23.07 -66.29 31.83
C LEU A 2 24.18 -65.21 31.69
N ARG A 3 24.94 -64.75 32.71
CA ARG A 3 25.48 -65.34 33.96
C ARG A 3 25.95 -64.25 34.97
N PHE A 4 25.83 -64.57 36.27
CA PHE A 4 26.74 -64.43 37.46
C PHE A 4 27.78 -63.27 37.54
N SER A 5 28.14 -62.69 38.70
CA SER A 5 28.23 -63.19 40.09
C SER A 5 28.25 -62.04 41.12
N MET A 6 27.75 -62.31 42.33
CA MET A 6 27.91 -61.50 43.54
C MET A 6 29.24 -61.77 44.28
N SER A 7 29.53 -60.85 45.22
CA SER A 7 30.14 -61.03 46.56
C SER A 7 31.67 -60.95 46.71
N LYS A 8 32.18 -59.97 47.46
CA LYS A 8 32.35 -60.03 48.94
C LYS A 8 33.00 -58.76 49.52
N SER A 9 32.60 -58.43 50.74
CA SER A 9 33.18 -57.43 51.64
C SER A 9 34.02 -58.13 52.73
N SER A 10 35.18 -57.59 53.12
CA SER A 10 35.61 -57.43 54.53
C SER A 10 37.07 -56.94 54.71
N LYS A 11 37.17 -55.78 55.36
CA LYS A 11 37.98 -55.39 56.54
C LYS A 11 39.48 -55.73 56.72
N ALA A 12 40.21 -54.61 56.90
CA ALA A 12 41.19 -54.24 57.96
C ALA A 12 42.58 -54.89 58.06
N GLU A 13 43.62 -54.04 58.01
CA GLU A 13 44.81 -54.16 58.87
C GLU A 13 45.53 -52.79 59.10
N THR A 14 45.56 -52.43 60.38
CA THR A 14 46.52 -51.72 61.25
C THR A 14 47.78 -50.98 60.72
N THR A 15 47.92 -49.72 61.20
CA THR A 15 49.08 -48.80 61.43
C THR A 15 50.38 -49.47 62.00
N PRO A 16 51.58 -48.82 62.13
CA PRO A 16 51.92 -47.38 62.02
C PRO A 16 53.31 -46.96 61.44
N ALA A 17 53.52 -45.63 61.46
CA ALA A 17 54.77 -44.89 61.69
C ALA A 17 55.75 -44.63 60.51
N GLY A 18 55.96 -43.34 60.25
CA GLY A 18 56.98 -42.83 59.34
C GLY A 18 56.84 -41.31 59.15
N ALA A 19 56.93 -40.54 60.24
CA ALA A 19 56.94 -39.08 60.19
C ALA A 19 58.26 -38.60 59.56
N SER A 20 58.19 -38.00 58.37
CA SER A 20 59.26 -37.15 57.82
C SER A 20 58.80 -35.70 57.85
N THR A 21 59.34 -34.97 58.81
CA THR A 21 59.24 -33.53 58.99
C THR A 21 59.97 -32.80 57.85
N VAL A 22 59.23 -32.37 56.82
CA VAL A 22 59.72 -31.37 55.88
C VAL A 22 59.47 -29.99 56.50
N LYS A 23 60.56 -29.32 56.87
CA LYS A 23 60.57 -27.93 57.32
C LYS A 23 60.01 -27.02 56.22
N THR A 24 58.83 -26.46 56.44
CA THR A 24 58.32 -25.32 55.69
C THR A 24 58.97 -24.06 56.23
N SER A 25 59.90 -23.49 55.46
CA SER A 25 60.35 -22.11 55.67
C SER A 25 59.13 -21.17 55.51
N PRO A 26 58.91 -20.20 56.40
CA PRO A 26 57.80 -19.27 56.24
C PRO A 26 58.09 -18.41 55.01
N ALA A 27 57.30 -18.61 53.96
CA ALA A 27 57.26 -17.69 52.84
C ALA A 27 56.89 -16.31 53.40
N LYS A 28 57.77 -15.33 53.15
CA LYS A 28 57.56 -13.92 53.42
C LYS A 28 56.13 -13.57 52.97
N ALA A 29 55.26 -13.16 53.91
CA ALA A 29 53.90 -12.78 53.58
C ALA A 29 53.99 -11.68 52.51
N ALA A 30 53.59 -12.00 51.28
CA ALA A 30 53.42 -10.99 50.26
C ALA A 30 52.39 -10.01 50.83
N GLU A 31 52.76 -8.73 50.94
CA GLU A 31 51.82 -7.69 51.33
C GLU A 31 50.56 -7.83 50.46
N ALA A 32 49.40 -7.91 51.12
CA ALA A 32 48.13 -8.06 50.43
C ALA A 32 47.96 -6.89 49.47
N HIS A 33 47.57 -7.18 48.22
CA HIS A 33 47.37 -6.13 47.24
C HIS A 33 46.22 -5.23 47.70
N PRO A 34 46.26 -3.90 47.51
CA PRO A 34 45.18 -3.01 47.94
C PRO A 34 43.80 -3.41 47.40
N LEU A 35 43.75 -3.97 46.19
CA LEU A 35 42.52 -4.44 45.54
C LEU A 35 42.06 -5.85 45.96
N ASP A 36 42.80 -6.55 46.83
CA ASP A 36 42.40 -7.89 47.31
C ASP A 36 41.16 -7.86 48.19
N GLY A 37 40.95 -6.78 48.94
CA GLY A 37 39.74 -6.58 49.76
C GLY A 37 38.46 -6.52 48.91
N LEU A 38 38.55 -5.98 47.70
CA LEU A 38 37.42 -5.89 46.75
C LEU A 38 37.24 -7.18 45.96
N THR A 39 38.35 -7.80 45.52
CA THR A 39 38.33 -8.94 44.57
C THR A 39 38.35 -10.32 45.26
N GLY A 40 38.24 -10.36 46.59
CA GLY A 40 38.27 -11.60 47.38
C GLY A 40 39.64 -12.30 47.35
N GLY A 41 40.72 -11.54 47.21
CA GLY A 41 42.10 -12.06 47.16
C GLY A 41 42.59 -12.44 45.76
N ALA A 42 42.05 -11.86 44.69
CA ALA A 42 42.42 -12.22 43.32
C ALA A 42 43.85 -11.84 42.92
N PHE A 43 44.51 -10.93 43.64
CA PHE A 43 45.92 -10.60 43.44
C PHE A 43 46.82 -11.39 44.39
N SER A 44 46.34 -11.80 45.56
CA SER A 44 47.12 -12.66 46.47
C SER A 44 47.05 -14.16 46.11
N ALA A 45 46.15 -14.57 45.22
CA ALA A 45 46.00 -16.00 44.90
C ALA A 45 47.24 -16.57 44.14
N PRO A 46 47.67 -17.80 44.49
CA PRO A 46 48.93 -18.39 44.04
C PRO A 46 48.89 -18.88 42.59
N THR A 47 47.71 -19.24 42.05
CA THR A 47 47.58 -19.82 40.71
C THR A 47 46.68 -18.97 39.81
N SER A 48 46.93 -18.99 38.50
CA SER A 48 46.09 -18.28 37.51
C SER A 48 44.62 -18.75 37.53
N GLY A 49 44.40 -20.05 37.77
CA GLY A 49 43.06 -20.63 37.89
C GLY A 49 42.29 -20.06 39.09
N GLU A 50 42.93 -19.99 40.26
CA GLU A 50 42.33 -19.40 41.46
C GLU A 50 42.09 -17.90 41.32
N ARG A 51 43.01 -17.16 40.66
CA ARG A 51 42.81 -15.75 40.32
C ARG A 51 41.57 -15.57 39.43
N THR A 52 41.46 -16.37 38.38
CA THR A 52 40.31 -16.33 37.47
C THR A 52 39.00 -16.66 38.19
N ALA A 53 39.00 -17.65 39.08
CA ALA A 53 37.81 -18.03 39.85
C ALA A 53 37.34 -16.90 40.78
N ARG A 54 38.27 -16.25 41.49
CA ARG A 54 37.99 -15.09 42.36
C ARG A 54 37.48 -13.89 41.55
N ILE A 55 38.07 -13.60 40.39
CA ILE A 55 37.57 -12.55 39.49
C ILE A 55 36.15 -12.86 38.99
N ARG A 56 35.84 -14.11 38.63
CA ARG A 56 34.47 -14.48 38.23
C ARG A 56 33.47 -14.34 39.37
N GLN A 57 33.86 -14.74 40.58
CA GLN A 57 33.02 -14.59 41.77
C GLN A 57 32.77 -13.11 42.09
N TRP A 58 33.80 -12.28 41.98
CA TRP A 58 33.67 -10.84 42.15
C TRP A 58 32.81 -10.19 41.05
N LEU A 59 32.99 -10.57 39.78
CA LEU A 59 32.14 -10.09 38.68
C LEU A 59 30.66 -10.43 38.87
N ALA A 60 30.34 -11.51 39.59
CA ALA A 60 28.96 -11.90 39.90
C ALA A 60 28.30 -10.98 40.95
N THR A 61 29.06 -10.13 41.65
CA THR A 61 28.51 -9.09 42.54
C THR A 61 28.23 -7.77 41.81
N GLU A 62 28.31 -7.77 40.48
CA GLU A 62 28.05 -6.61 39.60
C GLU A 62 28.82 -5.34 39.99
N PRO A 63 30.17 -5.40 40.08
CA PRO A 63 30.99 -4.22 40.40
C PRO A 63 30.84 -3.13 39.33
N SER A 64 31.10 -1.88 39.73
CA SER A 64 31.02 -0.74 38.80
C SER A 64 32.06 -0.84 37.67
N ALA A 65 31.79 -0.20 36.53
CA ALA A 65 32.70 -0.17 35.39
C ALA A 65 34.07 0.44 35.72
N GLU A 66 34.11 1.39 36.65
CA GLU A 66 35.35 2.03 37.13
C GLU A 66 36.19 1.05 37.94
N GLN A 67 35.58 0.34 38.90
CA GLN A 67 36.25 -0.70 39.68
C GLN A 67 36.78 -1.83 38.78
N MET A 68 35.99 -2.27 37.79
CA MET A 68 36.44 -3.26 36.82
C MET A 68 37.62 -2.77 35.99
N ALA A 69 37.64 -1.51 35.58
CA ALA A 69 38.74 -0.92 34.82
C ALA A 69 40.03 -0.80 35.66
N GLU A 70 39.92 -0.43 36.94
CA GLU A 70 41.03 -0.37 37.89
C GLU A 70 41.64 -1.75 38.13
N VAL A 71 40.82 -2.76 38.44
CA VAL A 71 41.29 -4.14 38.62
C VAL A 71 41.88 -4.70 37.33
N PHE A 72 41.29 -4.41 36.16
CA PHE A 72 41.84 -4.84 34.88
C PHE A 72 43.21 -4.23 34.59
N LYS A 73 43.40 -2.93 34.86
CA LYS A 73 44.68 -2.22 34.65
C LYS A 73 45.84 -2.89 35.40
N ASP A 74 45.60 -3.26 36.65
CA ASP A 74 46.63 -3.84 37.51
C ASP A 74 46.81 -5.35 37.25
N LEU A 75 45.72 -6.07 36.97
CA LEU A 75 45.76 -7.52 36.75
C LEU A 75 46.27 -7.91 35.36
N ALA A 76 45.99 -7.12 34.32
CA ALA A 76 46.32 -7.47 32.93
C ALA A 76 47.83 -7.59 32.66
N ASN A 77 48.66 -6.82 33.36
CA ASN A 77 50.12 -6.91 33.27
C ASN A 77 50.68 -8.12 34.02
N ARG A 78 49.98 -8.57 35.07
CA ARG A 78 50.42 -9.66 35.95
C ARG A 78 49.91 -11.03 35.52
N ASP A 79 48.70 -11.11 34.99
CA ASP A 79 48.07 -12.35 34.51
C ASP A 79 46.98 -12.04 33.47
N LYS A 80 47.35 -12.14 32.19
CA LYS A 80 46.43 -11.93 31.06
C LYS A 80 45.28 -12.93 31.04
N GLY A 81 45.49 -14.15 31.56
CA GLY A 81 44.46 -15.19 31.61
C GLY A 81 43.37 -14.85 32.62
N ALA A 82 43.78 -14.46 33.82
CA ALA A 82 42.85 -14.05 34.89
C ALA A 82 42.16 -12.70 34.60
N ALA A 83 42.78 -11.81 33.82
CA ALA A 83 42.19 -10.54 33.39
C ALA A 83 41.20 -10.68 32.21
N LYS A 84 41.17 -11.83 31.51
CA LYS A 84 40.33 -12.04 30.33
C LYS A 84 38.82 -11.85 30.59
N PRO A 85 38.22 -12.39 31.68
CA PRO A 85 36.80 -12.17 31.98
C PRO A 85 36.47 -10.69 32.25
N LEU A 86 37.39 -9.94 32.84
CA LEU A 86 37.22 -8.49 33.05
C LEU A 86 37.23 -7.73 31.74
N LYS A 87 38.16 -8.06 30.84
CA LYS A 87 38.19 -7.48 29.49
C LYS A 87 36.89 -7.74 28.74
N GLU A 88 36.43 -8.99 28.73
CA GLU A 88 35.18 -9.37 28.06
C GLU A 88 33.97 -8.61 28.63
N LYS A 89 33.89 -8.44 29.95
CA LYS A 89 32.83 -7.64 30.59
C LYS A 89 32.94 -6.14 30.29
N LEU A 90 34.14 -5.55 30.32
CA LEU A 90 34.34 -4.13 29.97
C LEU A 90 34.01 -3.85 28.49
N ASP A 91 34.40 -4.77 27.59
CA ASP A 91 34.07 -4.67 26.17
C ASP A 91 32.56 -4.86 25.92
N GLU A 92 31.89 -5.74 26.69
CA GLU A 92 30.43 -5.88 26.69
C GLU A 92 29.73 -4.57 27.10
N ILE A 93 30.16 -3.95 28.20
CA ILE A 93 29.60 -2.68 28.70
C ILE A 93 29.80 -1.56 27.69
N LYS A 94 30.96 -1.48 27.04
CA LYS A 94 31.20 -0.50 25.98
C LYS A 94 30.27 -0.73 24.79
N ARG A 95 30.07 -1.98 24.39
CA ARG A 95 29.15 -2.35 23.30
C ARG A 95 27.70 -2.05 23.65
N SER A 96 27.26 -2.35 24.87
CA SER A 96 25.90 -2.08 25.34
C SER A 96 25.61 -0.58 25.36
N LYS A 97 26.53 0.25 25.88
CA LYS A 97 26.41 1.71 25.86
C LYS A 97 26.35 2.27 24.43
N GLY A 98 27.12 1.70 23.51
CA GLY A 98 27.04 2.04 22.09
C GLY A 98 25.65 1.73 21.50
N GLN A 99 25.10 0.55 21.81
CA GLN A 99 23.75 0.16 21.39
C GLN A 99 22.65 1.03 22.02
N GLU A 100 22.81 1.45 23.27
CA GLU A 100 21.89 2.37 23.95
C GLU A 100 21.86 3.74 23.28
N ALA A 101 23.02 4.29 22.88
CA ALA A 101 23.09 5.56 22.16
C ALA A 101 22.39 5.47 20.79
N VAL A 102 22.65 4.40 20.03
CA VAL A 102 21.96 4.13 18.76
C VAL A 102 20.46 3.94 19.01
N ALA A 103 20.07 3.23 20.07
CA ALA A 103 18.67 3.02 20.41
C ALA A 103 17.95 4.33 20.72
N ALA A 104 18.57 5.22 21.50
CA ALA A 104 18.01 6.54 21.82
C ALA A 104 17.82 7.41 20.56
N GLU A 105 18.80 7.42 19.65
CA GLU A 105 18.69 8.14 18.38
C GLU A 105 17.50 7.65 17.54
N TRP A 106 17.38 6.32 17.37
CA TRP A 106 16.32 5.74 16.56
C TRP A 106 14.94 5.79 17.23
N ALA A 107 14.89 5.77 18.55
CA ALA A 107 13.68 6.03 19.31
C ALA A 107 13.19 7.46 19.07
N GLY A 108 14.10 8.45 19.12
CA GLY A 108 13.77 9.84 18.79
C GLY A 108 13.24 10.01 17.36
N LYS A 109 13.83 9.30 16.38
CA LYS A 109 13.31 9.30 14.99
C LYS A 109 11.91 8.70 14.88
N ALA A 110 11.65 7.57 15.55
CA ALA A 110 10.31 6.97 15.55
C ALA A 110 9.27 7.87 16.21
N GLN A 111 9.58 8.44 17.37
CA GLN A 111 8.72 9.39 18.06
C GLN A 111 8.45 10.63 17.19
N GLY A 112 9.47 11.13 16.49
CA GLY A 112 9.31 12.22 15.53
C GLY A 112 8.32 11.86 14.41
N LEU A 113 8.44 10.67 13.82
CA LEU A 113 7.49 10.18 12.80
C LEU A 113 6.07 10.05 13.36
N LEU A 114 5.92 9.45 14.55
CA LEU A 114 4.62 9.27 15.21
C LEU A 114 3.97 10.60 15.61
N ALA A 115 4.75 11.63 15.89
CA ALA A 115 4.23 12.96 16.22
C ALA A 115 3.75 13.75 14.99
N LEU A 116 4.08 13.32 13.77
CA LEU A 116 3.64 14.03 12.57
C LEU A 116 2.12 13.94 12.40
N PRO A 117 1.42 15.05 12.10
CA PRO A 117 0.00 15.03 11.76
C PRO A 117 -0.24 14.32 10.42
N LYS A 118 0.73 14.42 9.50
CA LYS A 118 0.76 13.72 8.22
C LYS A 118 1.98 12.81 8.18
N LEU A 119 1.77 11.51 8.36
CA LEU A 119 2.82 10.50 8.29
C LEU A 119 3.16 10.21 6.82
N ASN A 120 4.45 10.25 6.48
CA ASN A 120 4.94 9.70 5.21
C ASN A 120 5.15 8.19 5.36
N LEU A 121 4.37 7.39 4.63
CA LEU A 121 4.44 5.92 4.68
C LEU A 121 5.82 5.38 4.29
N ALA A 122 6.49 6.00 3.32
CA ALA A 122 7.81 5.55 2.88
C ALA A 122 8.85 5.70 4.00
N ASP A 123 8.81 6.81 4.73
CA ASP A 123 9.72 7.07 5.85
C ASP A 123 9.42 6.14 7.04
N ALA A 124 8.13 5.90 7.33
CA ALA A 124 7.70 4.97 8.37
C ALA A 124 8.14 3.52 8.08
N LEU A 125 7.98 3.04 6.84
CA LEU A 125 8.40 1.71 6.41
C LEU A 125 9.94 1.59 6.35
N ALA A 126 10.63 2.67 5.97
CA ALA A 126 12.09 2.70 5.92
C ALA A 126 12.72 2.67 7.33
N TRP A 127 12.05 3.23 8.34
CA TRP A 127 12.58 3.34 9.71
C TRP A 127 13.09 2.01 10.25
N GLN A 128 12.30 0.93 10.15
CA GLN A 128 12.72 -0.37 10.70
C GLN A 128 13.97 -0.92 10.00
N ARG A 129 14.02 -0.82 8.67
CA ARG A 129 15.17 -1.28 7.87
C ARG A 129 16.42 -0.48 8.20
N ASP A 130 16.28 0.84 8.30
CA ASP A 130 17.41 1.74 8.48
C ASP A 130 17.94 1.69 9.92
N ALA A 131 17.05 1.51 10.90
CA ALA A 131 17.41 1.22 12.29
C ALA A 131 18.16 -0.11 12.42
N ALA A 132 17.69 -1.18 11.77
CA ALA A 132 18.38 -2.46 11.76
C ALA A 132 19.77 -2.35 11.11
N LYS A 133 19.87 -1.61 9.99
CA LYS A 133 21.15 -1.35 9.31
C LYS A 133 22.14 -0.57 10.18
N ALA A 134 21.65 0.33 11.03
CA ALA A 134 22.45 1.07 11.99
C ALA A 134 22.82 0.26 13.26
N GLY A 135 22.36 -0.99 13.38
CA GLY A 135 22.64 -1.84 14.53
C GLY A 135 21.77 -1.54 15.76
N ALA A 136 20.63 -0.87 15.59
CA ALA A 136 19.70 -0.58 16.67
C ALA A 136 19.07 -1.89 17.21
N PRO A 137 18.98 -2.08 18.54
CA PRO A 137 18.42 -3.28 19.14
C PRO A 137 16.88 -3.24 19.11
N LEU A 138 16.26 -3.49 17.95
CA LEU A 138 14.81 -3.39 17.72
C LEU A 138 13.92 -4.30 18.58
N SER A 139 14.49 -5.30 19.27
CA SER A 139 13.78 -6.17 20.20
C SER A 139 13.81 -5.68 21.65
N ARG A 140 14.52 -4.59 21.94
CA ARG A 140 14.61 -3.99 23.28
C ARG A 140 13.77 -2.72 23.36
N GLU A 141 13.27 -2.44 24.56
CA GLU A 141 12.57 -1.19 24.84
C GLU A 141 13.51 0.02 24.76
N PRO A 142 13.04 1.18 24.28
CA PRO A 142 11.67 1.49 23.83
C PRO A 142 11.39 1.15 22.35
N LEU A 143 12.37 0.61 21.62
CA LEU A 143 12.28 0.42 20.16
C LEU A 143 11.24 -0.65 19.77
N ALA A 144 11.08 -1.68 20.59
CA ALA A 144 10.11 -2.74 20.34
C ALA A 144 8.69 -2.20 20.28
N ASP A 145 8.27 -1.39 21.26
CA ASP A 145 6.96 -0.76 21.29
C ASP A 145 6.79 0.27 20.16
N LEU A 146 7.78 1.14 19.94
CA LEU A 146 7.75 2.13 18.86
C LEU A 146 7.60 1.49 17.48
N LYS A 147 8.20 0.32 17.27
CA LYS A 147 8.04 -0.47 16.04
C LYS A 147 6.58 -0.92 15.87
N VAL A 148 5.94 -1.40 16.94
CA VAL A 148 4.54 -1.84 16.90
C VAL A 148 3.64 -0.65 16.56
N GLN A 149 3.80 0.47 17.26
CA GLN A 149 3.01 1.68 17.02
C GLN A 149 3.14 2.20 15.58
N LEU A 150 4.36 2.26 15.03
CA LEU A 150 4.59 2.65 13.63
C LEU A 150 3.91 1.67 12.66
N THR A 151 4.06 0.37 12.90
CA THR A 151 3.45 -0.66 12.05
C THR A 151 1.93 -0.58 12.06
N GLU A 152 1.33 -0.38 13.24
CA GLU A 152 -0.11 -0.25 13.39
C GLU A 152 -0.64 1.00 12.68
N ARG A 153 0.01 2.15 12.88
CA ARG A 153 -0.38 3.39 12.20
C ARG A 153 -0.29 3.28 10.68
N VAL A 154 0.76 2.65 10.15
CA VAL A 154 0.89 2.37 8.71
C VAL A 154 -0.26 1.49 8.22
N LYS A 155 -0.57 0.40 8.94
CA LYS A 155 -1.68 -0.49 8.58
C LYS A 155 -3.04 0.22 8.58
N THR A 156 -3.30 1.09 9.56
CA THR A 156 -4.54 1.88 9.59
C THR A 156 -4.64 2.80 8.36
N ILE A 157 -3.55 3.45 7.94
CA ILE A 157 -3.54 4.29 6.74
C ILE A 157 -3.75 3.45 5.47
N GLU A 158 -3.11 2.29 5.37
CA GLU A 158 -3.33 1.36 4.26
C GLU A 158 -4.78 0.87 4.23
N ASP A 159 -5.37 0.51 5.36
CA ASP A 159 -6.78 0.11 5.44
C ASP A 159 -7.73 1.23 4.96
N LEU A 160 -7.48 2.48 5.37
CA LEU A 160 -8.25 3.63 4.85
C LEU A 160 -8.15 3.76 3.32
N GLN A 161 -6.98 3.51 2.73
CA GLN A 161 -6.81 3.51 1.27
C GLN A 161 -7.64 2.41 0.61
N HIS A 162 -7.61 1.19 1.15
CA HIS A 162 -8.40 0.06 0.63
C HIS A 162 -9.89 0.32 0.78
N ARG A 163 -10.36 0.77 1.96
CA ARG A 163 -11.75 1.12 2.20
C ARG A 163 -12.22 2.25 1.27
N THR A 164 -11.38 3.24 1.00
CA THR A 164 -11.69 4.30 0.02
C THR A 164 -11.92 3.72 -1.37
N GLN A 165 -11.08 2.78 -1.82
CA GLN A 165 -11.27 2.10 -3.09
C GLN A 165 -12.58 1.30 -3.13
N VAL A 166 -12.90 0.56 -2.07
CA VAL A 166 -14.16 -0.18 -1.94
C VAL A 166 -15.36 0.78 -2.03
N GLN A 167 -15.30 1.94 -1.39
CA GLN A 167 -16.37 2.94 -1.49
C GLN A 167 -16.52 3.49 -2.92
N ARG A 168 -15.43 3.66 -3.66
CA ARG A 168 -15.52 4.08 -5.07
C ARG A 168 -16.21 3.03 -5.93
N GLU A 169 -15.90 1.76 -5.73
CA GLU A 169 -16.56 0.64 -6.43
C GLU A 169 -18.04 0.55 -6.05
N ALA A 170 -18.37 0.68 -4.76
CA ALA A 170 -19.75 0.72 -4.29
C ALA A 170 -20.56 1.86 -4.92
N ALA A 171 -19.97 3.06 -5.06
CA ALA A 171 -20.62 4.19 -5.71
C ALA A 171 -20.99 3.88 -7.17
N VAL A 172 -20.09 3.23 -7.90
CA VAL A 172 -20.33 2.80 -9.29
C VAL A 172 -21.46 1.78 -9.37
N LEU A 173 -21.47 0.78 -8.47
CA LEU A 173 -22.53 -0.24 -8.44
C LEU A 173 -23.91 0.37 -8.14
N ILE A 174 -23.98 1.34 -7.23
CA ILE A 174 -25.24 2.07 -6.95
C ILE A 174 -25.66 2.86 -8.19
N ALA A 175 -24.75 3.59 -8.85
CA ALA A 175 -25.06 4.33 -10.07
C ALA A 175 -25.57 3.41 -11.19
N GLN A 176 -24.92 2.26 -11.41
CA GLN A 176 -25.37 1.25 -12.38
C GLN A 176 -26.78 0.72 -12.04
N ARG A 177 -27.09 0.50 -10.76
CA ARG A 177 -28.44 0.09 -10.34
C ARG A 177 -29.49 1.15 -10.69
N LEU A 178 -29.17 2.44 -10.55
CA LEU A 178 -30.05 3.54 -10.96
C LEU A 178 -30.27 3.56 -12.48
N GLU A 179 -29.21 3.38 -13.26
CA GLU A 179 -29.30 3.28 -14.72
C GLU A 179 -30.17 2.10 -15.17
N VAL A 180 -29.98 0.91 -14.57
CA VAL A 180 -30.80 -0.28 -14.87
C VAL A 180 -32.27 -0.06 -14.54
N LEU A 181 -32.60 0.74 -13.52
CA LEU A 181 -33.99 1.07 -13.21
C LEU A 181 -34.61 2.04 -14.20
N SER A 182 -33.80 2.87 -14.88
CA SER A 182 -34.28 3.80 -15.93
C SER A 182 -34.77 3.09 -17.20
N ILE A 183 -34.40 1.82 -17.39
CA ILE A 183 -34.90 0.97 -18.48
C ILE A 183 -36.02 0.01 -18.04
N LYS A 184 -36.41 0.04 -16.77
CA LYS A 184 -37.49 -0.79 -16.21
C LYS A 184 -38.79 0.01 -16.08
N PRO A 185 -39.93 -0.68 -15.91
CA PRO A 185 -41.21 -0.02 -15.69
C PRO A 185 -41.20 0.96 -14.52
N LEU A 186 -41.99 2.03 -14.62
CA LEU A 186 -42.05 3.09 -13.60
C LEU A 186 -42.37 2.53 -12.21
N ARG A 187 -43.24 1.53 -12.14
CA ARG A 187 -43.65 0.88 -10.87
C ARG A 187 -42.49 0.17 -10.16
N ASP A 188 -41.57 -0.43 -10.91
CA ASP A 188 -40.41 -1.13 -10.33
C ASP A 188 -39.45 -0.12 -9.70
N ALA A 189 -39.23 1.03 -10.35
CA ALA A 189 -38.43 2.12 -9.82
C ALA A 189 -39.05 2.71 -8.53
N GLN A 190 -40.37 2.87 -8.47
CA GLN A 190 -41.08 3.31 -7.26
C GLN A 190 -40.95 2.31 -6.11
N ALA A 191 -41.06 1.01 -6.39
CA ALA A 191 -41.06 -0.03 -5.37
C ALA A 191 -39.72 -0.14 -4.61
N VAL A 192 -38.61 0.23 -5.24
CA VAL A 192 -37.26 0.13 -4.65
C VAL A 192 -36.68 1.47 -4.18
N LEU A 193 -37.43 2.57 -4.33
CA LEU A 193 -36.94 3.93 -4.08
C LEU A 193 -36.43 4.13 -2.65
N GLU A 194 -37.18 3.66 -1.64
CA GLU A 194 -36.79 3.85 -0.23
C GLU A 194 -35.56 3.02 0.13
N THR A 195 -35.41 1.82 -0.44
CA THR A 195 -34.17 1.04 -0.28
C THR A 195 -32.98 1.75 -0.89
N LEU A 196 -33.12 2.29 -2.12
CA LEU A 196 -32.05 3.05 -2.76
C LEU A 196 -31.67 4.32 -1.99
N ARG A 197 -32.66 5.00 -1.41
CA ARG A 197 -32.43 6.17 -0.56
C ARG A 197 -31.58 5.80 0.65
N ALA A 198 -31.89 4.67 1.29
CA ALA A 198 -31.10 4.16 2.39
C ALA A 198 -29.67 3.77 1.95
N ASP A 199 -29.53 3.10 0.79
CA ASP A 199 -28.23 2.69 0.26
C ASP A 199 -27.31 3.91 -0.03
N VAL A 200 -27.86 4.95 -0.68
CA VAL A 200 -27.11 6.19 -0.98
C VAL A 200 -26.77 6.97 0.30
N ALA A 201 -27.67 7.00 1.28
CA ALA A 201 -27.38 7.63 2.58
C ALA A 201 -26.31 6.86 3.35
N HIS A 202 -26.37 5.53 3.35
CA HIS A 202 -25.39 4.67 4.00
C HIS A 202 -24.01 4.83 3.36
N TRP A 203 -23.94 4.85 2.03
CA TRP A 203 -22.69 5.10 1.31
C TRP A 203 -22.09 6.46 1.66
N GLN A 204 -22.89 7.53 1.72
CA GLN A 204 -22.41 8.86 2.13
C GLN A 204 -21.85 8.85 3.55
N ALA A 205 -22.55 8.21 4.50
CA ALA A 205 -22.09 8.11 5.88
C ALA A 205 -20.75 7.35 5.99
N GLN A 206 -20.58 6.27 5.22
CA GLN A 206 -19.30 5.55 5.16
C GLN A 206 -18.18 6.39 4.54
N ALA A 207 -18.47 7.12 3.47
CA ALA A 207 -17.51 8.04 2.86
C ALA A 207 -17.12 9.18 3.83
N ASP A 208 -18.06 9.69 4.63
CA ASP A 208 -17.79 10.70 5.65
C ASP A 208 -16.92 10.14 6.78
N GLU A 209 -17.23 8.93 7.27
CA GLU A 209 -16.44 8.26 8.31
C GLU A 209 -14.97 8.13 7.92
N LEU A 210 -14.67 7.78 6.66
CA LEU A 210 -13.30 7.72 6.14
C LEU A 210 -12.59 9.06 6.23
N THR A 211 -13.27 10.15 5.85
CA THR A 211 -12.69 11.50 5.86
C THR A 211 -12.52 12.08 7.26
N MET A 212 -13.24 11.54 8.25
CA MET A 212 -13.16 11.94 9.65
C MET A 212 -12.08 11.18 10.44
N ASP A 213 -11.47 10.14 9.87
CA ASP A 213 -10.38 9.42 10.54
C ASP A 213 -9.17 10.33 10.78
N ALA A 214 -8.58 10.24 11.97
CA ALA A 214 -7.42 11.06 12.36
C ALA A 214 -6.21 10.86 11.43
N ASN A 215 -6.11 9.70 10.77
CA ASN A 215 -5.04 9.38 9.84
C ASN A 215 -5.34 9.77 8.39
N TRP A 216 -6.53 10.32 8.09
CA TRP A 216 -6.93 10.68 6.72
C TRP A 216 -5.92 11.61 6.03
N ALA A 217 -5.32 12.55 6.77
CA ALA A 217 -4.29 13.45 6.23
C ALA A 217 -3.02 12.73 5.71
N SER A 218 -2.78 11.50 6.18
CA SER A 218 -1.63 10.66 5.83
C SER A 218 -1.89 9.70 4.67
N VAL A 219 -3.14 9.62 4.21
CA VAL A 219 -3.52 8.84 3.02
C VAL A 219 -2.83 9.43 1.77
N ASP A 220 -2.49 8.57 0.81
CA ASP A 220 -1.91 8.99 -0.47
C ASP A 220 -2.84 10.03 -1.15
N GLY A 221 -2.24 11.13 -1.59
CA GLY A 221 -2.95 12.30 -2.09
C GLY A 221 -3.86 12.04 -3.29
N LYS A 222 -3.74 10.90 -3.97
CA LYS A 222 -4.67 10.51 -5.03
C LYS A 222 -6.05 10.09 -4.51
N PHE A 223 -6.17 9.54 -3.31
CA PHE A 223 -7.43 8.95 -2.84
C PHE A 223 -8.50 9.99 -2.47
N PRO A 224 -8.20 11.09 -1.74
CA PRO A 224 -9.20 12.11 -1.44
C PRO A 224 -9.95 12.67 -2.67
N PRO A 225 -9.27 13.18 -3.72
CA PRO A 225 -9.99 13.69 -4.90
C PRO A 225 -10.75 12.59 -5.64
N LEU A 226 -10.30 11.34 -5.58
CA LEU A 226 -11.01 10.20 -6.17
C LEU A 226 -12.30 9.86 -5.42
N LEU A 227 -12.30 9.94 -4.09
CA LEU A 227 -13.51 9.76 -3.27
C LEU A 227 -14.51 10.90 -3.50
N ASP A 228 -14.03 12.15 -3.55
CA ASP A 228 -14.85 13.33 -3.83
C ASP A 228 -15.49 13.27 -5.21
N ALA A 229 -14.74 12.84 -6.23
CA ALA A 229 -15.26 12.64 -7.58
C ALA A 229 -16.36 11.56 -7.61
N SER A 230 -16.14 10.42 -6.95
CA SER A 230 -17.15 9.36 -6.83
C SER A 230 -18.41 9.86 -6.11
N ARG A 231 -18.26 10.66 -5.05
CA ARG A 231 -19.38 11.30 -4.35
C ARG A 231 -20.17 12.23 -5.27
N GLY A 232 -19.48 13.14 -5.94
CA GLY A 232 -20.11 14.10 -6.85
C GLY A 232 -20.89 13.41 -7.97
N GLN A 233 -20.29 12.37 -8.58
CA GLN A 233 -20.95 11.60 -9.64
C GLN A 233 -22.17 10.84 -9.12
N LEU A 234 -22.06 10.11 -8.01
CA LEU A 234 -23.17 9.34 -7.45
C LEU A 234 -24.36 10.26 -7.09
N LEU A 235 -24.08 11.38 -6.41
CA LEU A 235 -25.13 12.31 -6.00
C LEU A 235 -25.80 12.99 -7.20
N ALA A 236 -25.04 13.35 -8.24
CA ALA A 236 -25.62 13.90 -9.46
C ALA A 236 -26.56 12.91 -10.16
N VAL A 237 -26.16 11.64 -10.28
CA VAL A 237 -27.00 10.58 -10.86
C VAL A 237 -28.23 10.32 -10.00
N TRP A 238 -28.06 10.30 -8.67
CA TRP A 238 -29.15 10.11 -7.72
C TRP A 238 -30.18 11.24 -7.77
N ASP A 239 -29.74 12.51 -7.75
CA ASP A 239 -30.62 13.67 -7.82
C ASP A 239 -31.38 13.72 -9.16
N ALA A 240 -30.70 13.40 -10.27
CA ALA A 240 -31.33 13.31 -11.58
C ALA A 240 -32.39 12.19 -11.62
N PHE A 241 -32.08 11.02 -11.04
CA PHE A 241 -33.02 9.89 -10.96
C PHE A 241 -34.24 10.24 -10.10
N GLN A 242 -34.03 10.83 -8.92
CA GLN A 242 -35.12 11.26 -8.03
C GLN A 242 -36.00 12.32 -8.70
N GLY A 243 -35.39 13.31 -9.35
CA GLY A 243 -36.12 14.35 -10.07
C GLY A 243 -36.97 13.78 -11.22
N ALA A 244 -36.39 12.91 -12.04
CA ALA A 244 -37.11 12.25 -13.12
C ALA A 244 -38.25 11.37 -12.60
N LEU A 245 -38.04 10.63 -11.51
CA LEU A 245 -39.05 9.78 -10.90
C LEU A 245 -40.20 10.61 -10.32
N ALA A 246 -39.91 11.72 -9.64
CA ALA A 246 -40.93 12.62 -9.09
C ALA A 246 -41.83 13.21 -10.20
N ILE A 247 -41.23 13.62 -11.33
CA ILE A 247 -41.98 14.06 -12.51
C ILE A 247 -42.85 12.93 -13.05
N ALA A 248 -42.30 11.71 -13.18
CA ALA A 248 -43.03 10.55 -13.68
C ALA A 248 -44.23 10.18 -12.78
N VAL A 249 -44.05 10.21 -11.46
CA VAL A 249 -45.13 9.95 -10.48
C VAL A 249 -46.24 11.00 -10.63
N LYS A 250 -45.89 12.29 -10.73
CA LYS A 250 -46.87 13.35 -10.95
C LYS A 250 -47.61 13.18 -12.28
N ALA A 251 -46.88 12.85 -13.34
CA ALA A 251 -47.41 12.61 -14.67
C ALA A 251 -48.33 11.39 -14.78
N ALA A 252 -48.17 10.41 -13.88
CA ALA A 252 -49.07 9.26 -13.76
C ALA A 252 -50.45 9.63 -13.18
N GLY A 253 -50.49 10.61 -12.26
CA GLY A 253 -51.73 11.10 -11.64
C GLY A 253 -52.40 12.24 -12.40
N ASP A 254 -51.66 12.96 -13.24
CA ASP A 254 -52.15 14.11 -14.01
C ASP A 254 -51.72 14.01 -15.48
N ALA A 255 -52.70 13.83 -16.37
CA ALA A 255 -52.46 13.73 -17.81
C ALA A 255 -51.94 15.03 -18.46
N ALA A 256 -52.12 16.18 -17.81
CA ALA A 256 -51.62 17.48 -18.28
C ALA A 256 -50.18 17.78 -17.81
N ALA A 257 -49.65 17.02 -16.84
CA ALA A 257 -48.29 17.22 -16.34
C ALA A 257 -47.21 16.80 -17.38
N PRO A 258 -46.03 17.43 -17.35
CA PRO A 258 -44.94 17.15 -18.29
C PRO A 258 -44.43 15.71 -18.15
N LEU A 259 -44.04 15.09 -19.27
CA LEU A 259 -43.46 13.76 -19.28
C LEU A 259 -42.00 13.79 -18.77
N PRO A 260 -41.54 12.73 -18.08
CA PRO A 260 -40.17 12.65 -17.58
C PRO A 260 -39.15 12.52 -18.73
N ALA A 261 -37.88 12.85 -18.46
CA ALA A 261 -36.80 12.71 -19.43
C ALA A 261 -36.41 11.24 -19.72
N VAL A 262 -36.80 10.32 -18.84
CA VAL A 262 -36.53 8.87 -18.98
C VAL A 262 -37.49 8.28 -20.02
N PRO A 263 -36.99 7.78 -21.18
CA PRO A 263 -37.84 7.41 -22.31
C PRO A 263 -38.84 6.31 -22.01
N VAL A 264 -38.42 5.27 -21.27
CA VAL A 264 -39.29 4.13 -20.93
C VAL A 264 -40.51 4.58 -20.13
N TRP A 265 -40.31 5.42 -19.10
CA TRP A 265 -41.40 5.94 -18.29
C TRP A 265 -42.27 6.93 -19.08
N ALA A 266 -41.67 7.78 -19.92
CA ALA A 266 -42.41 8.69 -20.77
C ALA A 266 -43.31 7.96 -21.77
N ASP A 267 -42.84 6.85 -22.32
CA ASP A 267 -43.61 6.00 -23.24
C ASP A 267 -44.77 5.28 -22.54
N GLU A 268 -44.53 4.71 -21.34
CA GLU A 268 -45.58 4.11 -20.50
C GLU A 268 -46.69 5.12 -20.17
N LEU A 269 -46.30 6.32 -19.74
CA LEU A 269 -47.24 7.39 -19.39
C LEU A 269 -48.03 7.88 -20.62
N ARG A 270 -47.40 7.94 -21.78
CA ARG A 270 -48.08 8.35 -23.01
C ARG A 270 -49.09 7.30 -23.48
N ALA A 271 -48.73 6.03 -23.39
CA ALA A 271 -49.65 4.93 -23.64
C ALA A 271 -50.84 4.96 -22.67
N ALA A 272 -50.60 5.22 -21.37
CA ALA A 272 -51.65 5.36 -20.36
C ALA A 272 -52.59 6.56 -20.62
N ARG A 273 -52.08 7.64 -21.21
CA ARG A 273 -52.88 8.82 -21.62
C ARG A 273 -53.65 8.61 -22.93
N GLY A 274 -53.48 7.48 -23.61
CA GLY A 274 -54.07 7.23 -24.92
C GLY A 274 -53.48 8.11 -26.04
N VAL A 275 -52.35 8.76 -25.78
CA VAL A 275 -51.63 9.57 -26.78
C VAL A 275 -50.68 8.64 -27.53
N ALA A 276 -50.71 8.66 -28.87
CA ALA A 276 -49.77 7.87 -29.67
C ALA A 276 -48.33 8.34 -29.39
N SER A 277 -47.37 7.40 -29.30
CA SER A 277 -45.93 7.70 -29.21
C SER A 277 -45.52 8.78 -30.23
N PRO A 278 -44.62 9.72 -29.89
CA PRO A 278 -44.13 10.78 -30.75
C PRO A 278 -43.11 10.13 -31.68
N LYS A 279 -43.61 9.28 -32.58
CA LYS A 279 -43.06 9.13 -33.93
C LYS A 279 -43.78 10.09 -34.89
N GLY A 280 -44.63 10.98 -34.38
CA GLY A 280 -45.24 12.07 -35.12
C GLY A 280 -45.04 13.38 -34.36
N GLU A 281 -44.56 14.37 -35.10
CA GLU A 281 -44.60 15.82 -34.79
C GLU A 281 -43.37 16.38 -34.06
N GLY A 282 -42.43 16.90 -34.87
CA GLY A 282 -41.28 17.63 -34.36
C GLY A 282 -40.16 18.00 -35.35
N ILE A 283 -40.33 17.93 -36.68
CA ILE A 283 -39.51 18.73 -37.62
C ILE A 283 -40.41 19.16 -38.78
N GLY A 284 -40.42 20.47 -39.05
CA GLY A 284 -41.29 21.14 -40.02
C GLY A 284 -41.17 20.61 -41.46
N GLU A 285 -42.27 20.81 -42.17
CA GLU A 285 -42.38 21.02 -43.61
C GLU A 285 -41.47 20.14 -44.51
N GLN A 286 -41.94 18.93 -44.81
CA GLN A 286 -41.60 18.25 -46.06
C GLN A 286 -42.84 17.51 -46.62
N PRO A 287 -43.00 17.47 -47.96
CA PRO A 287 -44.26 17.11 -48.59
C PRO A 287 -44.58 15.62 -48.44
N ALA A 288 -45.87 15.32 -48.47
CA ALA A 288 -46.52 14.01 -48.27
C ALA A 288 -45.63 12.80 -48.64
N ARG A 289 -45.29 11.98 -47.63
CA ARG A 289 -44.65 10.68 -47.85
C ARG A 289 -45.70 9.55 -47.76
N ALA A 290 -45.80 8.84 -48.87
CA ALA A 290 -46.59 7.64 -49.17
C ALA A 290 -46.57 6.57 -48.04
N PRO A 291 -47.57 5.66 -47.99
CA PRO A 291 -47.78 4.77 -46.86
C PRO A 291 -46.56 3.87 -46.60
N LYS A 292 -46.20 3.71 -45.31
CA LYS A 292 -45.07 2.87 -44.88
C LYS A 292 -45.26 1.43 -45.39
N ALA A 293 -44.39 1.02 -46.31
CA ALA A 293 -44.25 -0.38 -46.69
C ALA A 293 -43.90 -1.20 -45.44
N LYS A 294 -44.67 -2.27 -45.21
CA LYS A 294 -44.35 -3.29 -44.22
C LYS A 294 -43.05 -3.96 -44.66
N ILE A 295 -41.94 -3.69 -43.97
CA ILE A 295 -40.68 -4.39 -44.22
C ILE A 295 -40.88 -5.85 -43.81
N ASP A 296 -40.54 -6.77 -44.70
CA ASP A 296 -40.73 -8.20 -44.47
C ASP A 296 -40.00 -8.68 -43.20
N PRO A 297 -40.61 -9.57 -42.40
CA PRO A 297 -39.99 -10.12 -41.18
C PRO A 297 -38.62 -10.79 -41.42
N ALA A 298 -38.41 -11.35 -42.63
CA ALA A 298 -37.14 -11.92 -43.04
C ALA A 298 -36.02 -10.87 -43.20
N VAL A 299 -36.34 -9.70 -43.76
CA VAL A 299 -35.41 -8.58 -43.94
C VAL A 299 -35.04 -7.95 -42.59
N LEU A 300 -36.00 -7.89 -41.66
CA LEU A 300 -35.76 -7.47 -40.28
C LEU A 300 -34.85 -8.45 -39.52
N LYS A 301 -35.01 -9.76 -39.73
CA LYS A 301 -34.14 -10.76 -39.13
C LYS A 301 -32.71 -10.66 -39.67
N GLU A 302 -32.57 -10.53 -40.98
CA GLU A 302 -31.27 -10.36 -41.65
C GLU A 302 -30.57 -9.05 -41.20
N MET A 303 -31.32 -7.96 -41.01
CA MET A 303 -30.79 -6.71 -40.45
C MET A 303 -30.29 -6.86 -39.01
N ARG A 304 -30.97 -7.64 -38.17
CA ARG A 304 -30.52 -7.92 -36.79
C ARG A 304 -29.29 -8.80 -36.77
N GLU A 305 -29.25 -9.84 -37.59
CA GLU A 305 -28.08 -10.73 -37.71
C GLU A 305 -26.85 -9.97 -38.21
N LYS A 306 -27.00 -9.09 -39.22
CA LYS A 306 -25.92 -8.22 -39.69
C LYS A 306 -25.46 -7.23 -38.61
N SER A 307 -26.40 -6.61 -37.90
CA SER A 307 -26.10 -5.67 -36.82
C SER A 307 -25.37 -6.35 -35.65
N ALA A 308 -25.80 -7.57 -35.28
CA ALA A 308 -25.16 -8.37 -34.25
C ALA A 308 -23.74 -8.81 -34.67
N ALA A 309 -23.54 -9.22 -35.92
CA ALA A 309 -22.23 -9.62 -36.44
C ALA A 309 -21.22 -8.47 -36.42
N ILE A 310 -21.64 -7.26 -36.81
CA ILE A 310 -20.77 -6.05 -36.79
C ILE A 310 -20.34 -5.71 -35.36
N VAL A 311 -21.28 -5.76 -34.40
CA VAL A 311 -20.98 -5.47 -32.99
C VAL A 311 -20.13 -6.58 -32.36
N GLN A 312 -20.38 -7.85 -32.69
CA GLN A 312 -19.56 -8.98 -32.24
C GLN A 312 -18.12 -8.91 -32.77
N GLU A 313 -17.93 -8.50 -34.03
CA GLU A 313 -16.60 -8.35 -34.59
C GLU A 313 -15.82 -7.22 -33.90
N ALA A 314 -16.47 -6.08 -33.66
CA ALA A 314 -15.85 -4.97 -32.92
C ALA A 314 -15.56 -5.33 -31.45
N LEU A 315 -16.43 -6.12 -30.81
CA LEU A 315 -16.25 -6.64 -29.46
C LEU A 315 -15.04 -7.58 -29.37
N ALA A 316 -14.96 -8.56 -30.28
CA ALA A 316 -13.84 -9.51 -30.32
C ALA A 316 -12.49 -8.82 -30.53
N LYS A 317 -12.44 -7.77 -31.35
CA LYS A 317 -11.23 -6.94 -31.52
C LYS A 317 -10.84 -6.24 -30.22
N LEU A 318 -11.80 -5.67 -29.49
CA LEU A 318 -11.50 -5.01 -28.22
C LEU A 318 -11.03 -6.00 -27.16
N GLU A 319 -11.72 -7.14 -27.03
CA GLU A 319 -11.33 -8.20 -26.10
C GLU A 319 -9.92 -8.71 -26.39
N TYR A 320 -9.57 -8.92 -27.67
CA TYR A 320 -8.23 -9.32 -28.08
C TYR A 320 -7.16 -8.30 -27.63
N GLU A 321 -7.36 -7.01 -27.91
CA GLU A 321 -6.42 -5.94 -27.53
C GLU A 321 -6.30 -5.79 -25.99
N VAL A 322 -7.39 -6.01 -25.25
CA VAL A 322 -7.40 -6.00 -23.79
C VAL A 322 -6.64 -7.22 -23.24
N THR A 323 -6.80 -8.41 -23.82
CA THR A 323 -6.10 -9.63 -23.39
C THR A 323 -4.61 -9.62 -23.71
N GLU A 324 -4.21 -9.05 -24.85
CA GLU A 324 -2.81 -8.93 -25.26
C GLU A 324 -2.11 -7.74 -24.58
N GLY A 325 -2.84 -6.90 -23.85
CA GLY A 325 -2.30 -5.73 -23.13
C GLY A 325 -1.82 -4.61 -24.05
N HIS A 326 -2.34 -4.54 -25.29
CA HIS A 326 -1.91 -3.63 -26.35
C HIS A 326 -2.46 -2.20 -26.18
N GLY A 327 -1.96 -1.50 -25.15
CA GLY A 327 -2.42 -0.17 -24.74
C GLY A 327 -2.48 0.94 -25.80
N LYS A 328 -1.74 0.81 -26.91
CA LYS A 328 -1.69 1.84 -27.95
C LYS A 328 -2.87 1.78 -28.92
N ALA A 329 -3.43 0.58 -29.15
CA ALA A 329 -4.54 0.39 -30.09
C ALA A 329 -5.89 0.32 -29.36
N THR A 330 -5.90 -0.04 -28.07
CA THR A 330 -7.10 -0.10 -27.22
C THR A 330 -8.00 1.14 -27.31
N PRO A 331 -7.50 2.39 -27.30
CA PRO A 331 -8.38 3.57 -27.35
C PRO A 331 -9.13 3.71 -28.67
N LYS A 332 -8.47 3.36 -29.78
CA LYS A 332 -9.06 3.38 -31.11
C LYS A 332 -10.09 2.26 -31.25
N VAL A 333 -9.74 1.04 -30.86
CA VAL A 333 -10.64 -0.11 -30.94
C VAL A 333 -11.86 0.07 -30.01
N ALA A 334 -11.68 0.69 -28.85
CA ALA A 334 -12.78 1.07 -27.97
C ALA A 334 -13.67 2.17 -28.58
N ALA A 335 -13.11 3.11 -29.34
CA ALA A 335 -13.90 4.10 -30.08
C ALA A 335 -14.69 3.45 -31.23
N ASP A 336 -14.08 2.51 -31.94
CA ASP A 336 -14.73 1.74 -33.02
C ASP A 336 -15.90 0.91 -32.48
N LEU A 337 -15.75 0.26 -31.31
CA LEU A 337 -16.86 -0.46 -30.64
C LEU A 337 -17.98 0.49 -30.18
N ARG A 338 -17.66 1.67 -29.64
CA ARG A 338 -18.67 2.69 -29.29
C ARG A 338 -19.43 3.18 -30.52
N HIS A 339 -18.75 3.32 -31.66
CA HIS A 339 -19.39 3.69 -32.93
C HIS A 339 -20.32 2.58 -33.43
N ALA A 340 -19.86 1.33 -33.45
CA ALA A 340 -20.65 0.17 -33.84
C ALA A 340 -21.91 0.02 -32.97
N LEU A 341 -21.77 0.18 -31.64
CA LEU A 341 -22.91 0.21 -30.73
C LEU A 341 -23.88 1.34 -31.09
N LYS A 342 -23.40 2.57 -31.25
CA LYS A 342 -24.26 3.72 -31.57
C LYS A 342 -25.11 3.49 -32.84
N GLU A 343 -24.56 2.85 -33.85
CA GLU A 343 -25.25 2.56 -35.11
C GLU A 343 -26.21 1.36 -35.02
N HIS A 344 -25.86 0.33 -34.25
CA HIS A 344 -26.53 -0.97 -34.28
C HIS A 344 -27.29 -1.35 -33.02
N ILE A 345 -27.25 -0.54 -31.94
CA ILE A 345 -27.86 -0.83 -30.63
C ILE A 345 -29.35 -1.19 -30.70
N ARG A 346 -30.09 -0.61 -31.65
CA ARG A 346 -31.53 -0.87 -31.83
C ARG A 346 -31.85 -2.27 -32.40
N ASN A 347 -30.85 -2.96 -32.93
CA ASN A 347 -31.00 -4.21 -33.69
C ASN A 347 -30.21 -5.39 -33.09
N ILE A 348 -29.57 -5.20 -31.93
CA ILE A 348 -28.84 -6.26 -31.21
C ILE A 348 -29.63 -6.70 -29.96
N ASP A 349 -29.30 -7.88 -29.43
CA ASP A 349 -29.89 -8.37 -28.19
C ASP A 349 -29.17 -7.83 -26.93
N SER A 350 -29.87 -7.84 -25.80
CA SER A 350 -29.39 -7.28 -24.54
C SER A 350 -28.14 -7.97 -23.98
N LYS A 351 -27.88 -9.23 -24.34
CA LYS A 351 -26.70 -9.95 -23.87
C LYS A 351 -25.45 -9.46 -24.61
N LEU A 352 -25.55 -9.25 -25.92
CA LEU A 352 -24.47 -8.68 -26.72
C LEU A 352 -24.17 -7.23 -26.32
N GLU A 353 -25.20 -6.44 -26.05
CA GLU A 353 -25.06 -5.07 -25.54
C GLU A 353 -24.33 -5.05 -24.18
N ALA A 354 -24.75 -5.88 -23.21
CA ALA A 354 -24.10 -5.97 -21.91
C ALA A 354 -22.63 -6.41 -22.00
N ALA A 355 -22.32 -7.37 -22.89
CA ALA A 355 -20.94 -7.81 -23.12
C ALA A 355 -20.06 -6.68 -23.70
N ALA A 356 -20.60 -5.90 -24.63
CA ALA A 356 -19.87 -4.77 -25.21
C ALA A 356 -19.60 -3.65 -24.19
N HIS A 357 -20.56 -3.35 -23.30
CA HIS A 357 -20.35 -2.38 -22.22
C HIS A 357 -19.35 -2.88 -21.16
N ALA A 358 -19.37 -4.18 -20.83
CA ALA A 358 -18.38 -4.79 -19.93
C ALA A 358 -16.96 -4.70 -20.52
N ALA A 359 -16.78 -5.03 -21.80
CA ALA A 359 -15.50 -4.92 -22.48
C ALA A 359 -14.98 -3.48 -22.58
N LEU A 360 -15.87 -2.49 -22.82
CA LEU A 360 -15.52 -1.07 -22.80
C LEU A 360 -15.07 -0.59 -21.42
N THR A 361 -15.65 -1.15 -20.35
CA THR A 361 -15.28 -0.85 -18.96
C THR A 361 -13.90 -1.43 -18.65
N ALA A 362 -13.66 -2.70 -18.97
CA ALA A 362 -12.36 -3.35 -18.78
C ALA A 362 -11.23 -2.67 -19.58
N ALA A 363 -11.52 -2.22 -20.81
CA ALA A 363 -10.59 -1.41 -21.58
C ALA A 363 -10.29 -0.06 -20.92
N GLY A 364 -11.30 0.61 -20.35
CA GLY A 364 -11.12 1.86 -19.61
C GLY A 364 -10.29 1.72 -18.33
N GLU A 365 -10.44 0.59 -17.63
CA GLU A 365 -9.62 0.25 -16.45
C GLU A 365 -8.16 -0.03 -16.84
N LEU A 366 -7.93 -0.73 -17.95
CA LEU A 366 -6.58 -0.97 -18.49
C LEU A 366 -5.91 0.35 -18.89
N GLU A 367 -6.63 1.26 -19.56
CA GLU A 367 -6.16 2.61 -19.89
C GLU A 367 -5.85 3.43 -18.62
N GLY A 368 -6.68 3.29 -17.58
CA GLY A 368 -6.44 3.89 -16.26
C GLY A 368 -5.17 3.37 -15.58
N TRP A 369 -4.93 2.06 -15.64
CA TRP A 369 -3.73 1.44 -15.05
C TRP A 369 -2.45 1.77 -15.83
N GLN A 370 -2.51 1.84 -17.16
CA GLN A 370 -1.39 2.27 -17.99
C GLN A 370 -1.05 3.75 -17.80
N ARG A 371 -2.06 4.62 -17.69
CA ARG A 371 -1.88 6.04 -17.35
C ARG A 371 -1.23 6.19 -15.98
N TRP A 372 -1.76 5.48 -14.99
CA TRP A 372 -1.21 5.49 -13.64
C TRP A 372 0.24 4.98 -13.60
N ARG A 373 0.54 3.87 -14.29
CA ARG A 373 1.91 3.33 -14.38
C ARG A 373 2.85 4.28 -15.11
N ALA A 374 2.39 4.95 -16.17
CA ALA A 374 3.18 5.95 -16.89
C ALA A 374 3.45 7.18 -16.02
N ASP A 375 2.46 7.64 -15.25
CA ASP A 375 2.63 8.75 -14.29
C ASP A 375 3.59 8.40 -13.14
N GLN A 376 3.57 7.17 -12.64
CA GLN A 376 4.57 6.70 -11.67
C GLN A 376 5.99 6.73 -12.23
N ILE A 377 6.19 6.29 -13.48
CA ILE A 377 7.52 6.36 -14.13
C ILE A 377 7.94 7.82 -14.35
N ARG A 378 7.02 8.71 -14.75
CA ARG A 378 7.28 10.15 -14.89
C ARG A 378 7.69 10.79 -13.56
N GLU A 379 7.01 10.47 -12.47
CA GLU A 379 7.36 10.94 -11.12
C GLU A 379 8.74 10.45 -10.70
N GLU A 380 9.07 9.17 -10.91
CA GLU A 380 10.41 8.65 -10.65
C GLU A 380 11.50 9.36 -11.47
N LEU A 381 11.22 9.69 -12.73
CA LEU A 381 12.13 10.43 -13.60
C LEU A 381 12.34 11.88 -13.14
N VAL A 382 11.28 12.56 -12.68
CA VAL A 382 11.37 13.89 -12.05
C VAL A 382 12.26 13.83 -10.83
N VAL A 383 12.03 12.88 -9.91
CA VAL A 383 12.82 12.72 -8.68
C VAL A 383 14.29 12.46 -9.00
N LYS A 384 14.58 11.59 -9.97
CA LYS A 384 15.96 11.32 -10.42
C LYS A 384 16.60 12.58 -11.03
N ALA A 385 15.85 13.40 -11.78
CA ALA A 385 16.38 14.60 -12.41
C ALA A 385 16.68 15.69 -11.37
N GLU A 386 15.77 15.90 -10.42
CA GLU A 386 15.96 16.80 -9.27
C GLU A 386 17.15 16.35 -8.40
N ALA A 387 17.36 15.04 -8.22
CA ALA A 387 18.52 14.52 -7.49
C ALA A 387 19.87 14.79 -8.20
N LEU A 388 19.90 14.81 -9.54
CA LEU A 388 21.10 15.17 -10.31
C LEU A 388 21.43 16.67 -10.22
N VAL A 389 20.42 17.53 -10.04
CA VAL A 389 20.63 18.95 -9.74
C VAL A 389 21.25 19.10 -8.35
N ALA A 390 20.71 18.39 -7.35
CA ALA A 390 21.19 18.46 -5.97
C ALA A 390 22.60 17.85 -5.79
N LYS A 391 22.92 16.82 -6.56
CA LYS A 391 24.22 16.14 -6.53
C LYS A 391 24.73 15.85 -7.95
N PRO A 392 25.42 16.82 -8.58
CA PRO A 392 25.95 16.67 -9.93
C PRO A 392 26.93 15.49 -10.01
N MET A 393 26.89 14.79 -11.15
CA MET A 393 27.85 13.75 -11.49
C MET A 393 28.87 14.31 -12.50
N GLY A 394 30.06 13.73 -12.60
CA GLY A 394 31.05 14.20 -13.58
C GLY A 394 30.50 14.28 -15.01
N GLY A 395 30.87 15.33 -15.75
CA GLY A 395 30.14 15.82 -16.93
C GLY A 395 29.64 14.77 -17.92
N ARG A 396 30.51 13.87 -18.39
CA ARG A 396 30.12 12.85 -19.38
C ARG A 396 29.08 11.85 -18.84
N LYS A 397 29.19 11.46 -17.57
CA LYS A 397 28.22 10.56 -16.92
C LYS A 397 26.88 11.25 -16.70
N GLN A 398 26.88 12.55 -16.40
CA GLN A 398 25.66 13.33 -16.24
C GLN A 398 24.94 13.55 -17.58
N GLN A 399 25.67 13.81 -18.66
CA GLN A 399 25.10 13.89 -20.02
C GLN A 399 24.46 12.57 -20.46
N ASP A 400 25.15 11.43 -20.27
CA ASP A 400 24.59 10.13 -20.62
C ASP A 400 23.34 9.80 -19.78
N ALA A 401 23.33 10.14 -18.48
CA ALA A 401 22.17 9.97 -17.61
C ALA A 401 20.97 10.82 -18.07
N LEU A 402 21.19 12.10 -18.40
CA LEU A 402 20.15 12.99 -18.91
C LEU A 402 19.57 12.50 -20.26
N ARG A 403 20.41 11.98 -21.16
CA ARG A 403 19.95 11.40 -22.44
C ARG A 403 19.02 10.20 -22.20
N VAL A 404 19.45 9.26 -21.36
CA VAL A 404 18.68 8.06 -21.02
C VAL A 404 17.33 8.42 -20.38
N MET A 405 17.31 9.41 -19.49
CA MET A 405 16.09 9.84 -18.82
C MET A 405 15.11 10.51 -19.78
N ARG A 406 15.58 11.31 -20.74
CA ARG A 406 14.72 11.90 -21.80
C ARG A 406 14.16 10.83 -22.74
N GLU A 407 14.93 9.79 -23.06
CA GLU A 407 14.44 8.64 -23.85
C GLU A 407 13.40 7.81 -23.07
N GLN A 408 13.61 7.59 -21.77
CA GLN A 408 12.66 6.91 -20.90
C GLN A 408 11.35 7.70 -20.79
N TRP A 409 11.43 9.02 -20.60
CA TRP A 409 10.25 9.89 -20.61
C TRP A 409 9.46 9.76 -21.91
N LYS A 410 10.16 9.86 -23.05
CA LYS A 410 9.55 9.73 -24.38
C LYS A 410 8.90 8.36 -24.59
N THR A 411 9.45 7.30 -23.98
CA THR A 411 8.88 5.94 -24.06
C THR A 411 7.62 5.83 -23.20
N SER A 412 7.63 6.37 -21.99
CA SER A 412 6.47 6.43 -21.09
C SER A 412 5.33 7.29 -21.62
N ASP A 413 5.62 8.24 -22.50
CA ASP A 413 4.63 9.13 -23.12
C ASP A 413 3.88 8.51 -24.30
N GLN A 414 4.31 7.33 -24.78
CA GLN A 414 3.66 6.65 -25.89
C GLN A 414 2.39 5.91 -25.43
N GLY A 415 1.23 6.57 -25.52
CA GLY A 415 -0.09 5.93 -25.34
C GLY A 415 -0.99 6.54 -24.27
N GLY A 416 -0.61 7.68 -23.68
CA GLY A 416 -1.44 8.38 -22.69
C GLY A 416 -1.52 9.88 -22.95
N THR A 417 -2.52 10.56 -22.36
CA THR A 417 -2.60 12.02 -22.38
C THR A 417 -1.38 12.62 -21.67
N PRO A 418 -0.66 13.57 -22.27
CA PRO A 418 0.55 14.13 -21.68
C PRO A 418 0.27 14.82 -20.34
N ASN A 419 1.07 14.50 -19.31
CA ASN A 419 1.05 15.24 -18.05
C ASN A 419 2.01 16.44 -18.14
N HIS A 420 1.48 17.57 -18.62
CA HIS A 420 2.27 18.78 -18.85
C HIS A 420 2.94 19.33 -17.59
N ALA A 421 2.34 19.14 -16.41
CA ALA A 421 2.91 19.61 -15.15
C ALA A 421 4.17 18.81 -14.76
N LEU A 422 4.11 17.47 -14.86
CA LEU A 422 5.28 16.63 -14.60
C LEU A 422 6.36 16.84 -15.67
N TRP A 423 5.99 17.00 -16.94
CA TRP A 423 6.95 17.29 -18.01
C TRP A 423 7.70 18.59 -17.76
N LYS A 424 7.00 19.66 -17.38
CA LYS A 424 7.64 20.95 -17.10
C LYS A 424 8.66 20.83 -15.97
N ARG A 425 8.30 20.16 -14.86
CA ARG A 425 9.23 19.93 -13.74
C ARG A 425 10.44 19.10 -14.14
N PHE A 426 10.22 18.04 -14.91
CA PHE A 426 11.29 17.20 -15.43
C PHE A 426 12.23 17.96 -16.35
N ASP A 427 11.69 18.72 -17.31
CA ASP A 427 12.48 19.48 -18.28
C ASP A 427 13.26 20.61 -17.59
N ASP A 428 12.63 21.34 -16.65
CA ASP A 428 13.30 22.35 -15.83
C ASP A 428 14.47 21.75 -15.04
N ALA A 429 14.27 20.59 -14.38
CA ALA A 429 15.32 19.89 -13.64
C ALA A 429 16.45 19.36 -14.56
N CYS A 430 16.10 18.81 -15.72
CA CYS A 430 17.10 18.35 -16.69
C CYS A 430 17.90 19.51 -17.30
N ASN A 431 17.27 20.67 -17.54
CA ASN A 431 17.93 21.87 -18.05
C ASN A 431 18.85 22.48 -16.98
N GLU A 432 18.43 22.50 -15.72
CA GLU A 432 19.24 22.96 -14.60
C GLU A 432 20.46 22.05 -14.38
N ALA A 433 20.26 20.73 -14.43
CA ALA A 433 21.33 19.75 -14.33
C ALA A 433 22.30 19.84 -15.53
N HIS A 434 21.85 20.23 -16.71
CA HIS A 434 22.73 20.35 -17.87
C HIS A 434 23.69 21.54 -17.78
N LYS A 435 23.33 22.61 -17.06
CA LYS A 435 24.20 23.80 -16.85
C LYS A 435 25.46 23.53 -16.03
N VAL A 436 25.48 22.42 -15.28
CA VAL A 436 26.56 22.04 -14.35
C VAL A 436 27.58 21.09 -15.02
N VAL A 437 27.33 20.68 -16.26
CA VAL A 437 28.20 19.86 -17.10
C VAL A 437 28.90 20.73 -18.13
#